data_AF-A0A2S2GHP9-F1
#
_entry.id   AF-A0A2S2GHP9-F1
#
_cell.length_a   1.000
_cell.length_b   1.000
_cell.length_c   1.000
_cell.angle_alpha   90.00
_cell.angle_beta   90.00
_cell.angle_gamma   90.00
#
_symmetry.space_group_name_H-M   'P 1'
#
loop_
_entity.id
_entity.type
_entity.pdbx_description
1 polymer ?
#
loop_
_entity_poly.entity_id
_entity_poly.type
_entity_poly.pdbx_seq_one_letter_code
_entity_poly.pdbx_strand_id
1 'polypeptide(L)'
;MTPNTVSLPNEAHEELVRALEELHRAAGRPGMRRVSALIAEGDHPAVVSHEGVRTTLKGLNVPRWETVQSIVAVLAGACVDPPRDATAEVARFLPLWRAVREGEPGGMKSARELALSQGWGTDDGQWTAEAVVGVMINPFNAIEIAPSLAVPHEPVISEDEWVQVGVRLIEENGAEFALRALLRTLKGDYLGAEEGSPFGYHYPDQEAVEMHTAFRYGCDRLLQRLAVEPNLLQRSISAMHADETMDREDRIEMLRAESDMSLMREIMTAAPETWHELSEEAHNQLFGYLIKAIGPVGRFGLPPDQRFRITWRIPEPSTA
;
A
#
# COMPACT_ATOMS: atom_id res chain seq x y z
N MET A 1 -8.08 32.27 16.91
CA MET A 1 -7.96 32.65 15.49
C MET A 1 -6.54 33.15 15.26
N THR A 2 -5.64 32.23 14.93
CA THR A 2 -4.30 32.54 14.41
C THR A 2 -4.40 32.47 12.88
N PRO A 3 -3.91 33.47 12.13
CA PRO A 3 -3.97 33.41 10.68
C PRO A 3 -2.89 32.44 10.19
N ASN A 4 -3.31 31.42 9.44
CA ASN A 4 -2.44 30.66 8.54
C ASN A 4 -1.91 31.62 7.48
N THR A 5 -0.65 32.01 7.59
CA THR A 5 0.08 32.68 6.51
C THR A 5 0.41 31.63 5.45
N VAL A 6 -0.39 31.62 4.38
CA VAL A 6 0.01 31.10 3.08
C VAL A 6 1.24 31.89 2.65
N SER A 7 2.42 31.26 2.65
CA SER A 7 3.60 31.95 2.11
C SER A 7 3.50 31.99 0.58
N LEU A 8 3.68 33.19 0.03
CA LEU A 8 3.52 33.51 -1.39
C LEU A 8 4.76 33.04 -2.18
N PRO A 9 4.64 32.76 -3.50
CA PRO A 9 5.72 32.36 -4.42
C PRO A 9 7.01 33.22 -4.40
N ASN A 10 6.97 34.39 -3.74
CA ASN A 10 8.08 35.31 -3.60
C ASN A 10 9.09 34.86 -2.52
N GLU A 11 8.68 34.16 -1.45
CA GLU A 11 9.62 33.78 -0.37
C GLU A 11 10.60 32.68 -0.82
N ALA A 12 10.11 31.65 -1.50
CA ALA A 12 10.96 30.59 -2.05
C ALA A 12 11.97 31.13 -3.08
N HIS A 13 11.53 32.09 -3.92
CA HIS A 13 12.42 32.75 -4.89
C HIS A 13 13.48 33.59 -4.19
N GLU A 14 13.09 34.34 -3.16
CA GLU A 14 14.01 35.10 -2.32
C GLU A 14 15.02 34.17 -1.60
N GLU A 15 14.60 32.99 -1.17
CA GLU A 15 15.46 32.01 -0.50
C GLU A 15 16.48 31.39 -1.46
N LEU A 16 16.06 30.99 -2.66
CA LEU A 16 16.95 30.50 -3.72
C LEU A 16 18.00 31.57 -4.09
N VAL A 17 17.56 32.82 -4.28
CA VAL A 17 18.46 33.93 -4.63
C VAL A 17 19.43 34.21 -3.48
N ARG A 18 18.96 34.22 -2.23
CA ARG A 18 19.80 34.41 -1.04
C ARG A 18 20.85 33.32 -0.92
N ALA A 19 20.48 32.07 -1.17
CA ALA A 19 21.41 30.94 -1.18
C ALA A 19 22.47 31.09 -2.29
N LEU A 20 22.05 31.48 -3.51
CA LEU A 20 22.97 31.73 -4.64
C LEU A 20 23.95 32.86 -4.34
N GLU A 21 23.48 33.96 -3.73
CA GLU A 21 24.32 35.08 -3.31
C GLU A 21 25.29 34.72 -2.18
N GLU A 22 24.86 33.87 -1.24
CA GLU A 22 25.70 33.32 -0.18
C GLU A 22 26.86 32.51 -0.77
N LEU A 23 26.55 31.56 -1.67
CA LEU A 23 27.55 30.74 -2.33
C LEU A 23 28.47 31.59 -3.23
N HIS A 24 27.93 32.57 -3.96
CA HIS A 24 28.73 33.51 -4.75
C HIS A 24 29.72 34.30 -3.89
N ARG A 25 29.31 34.69 -2.68
CA ARG A 25 30.17 35.36 -1.71
C ARG A 25 31.24 34.44 -1.16
N ALA A 26 30.88 33.21 -0.80
CA ALA A 26 31.82 32.20 -0.33
C ALA A 26 32.87 31.84 -1.39
N ALA A 27 32.51 31.91 -2.67
CA ALA A 27 33.41 31.72 -3.81
C ALA A 27 34.33 32.93 -4.09
N GLY A 28 34.28 34.00 -3.29
CA GLY A 28 35.07 35.21 -3.50
C GLY A 28 34.51 36.15 -4.58
N ARG A 29 33.22 36.05 -4.89
CA ARG A 29 32.49 36.86 -5.88
C ARG A 29 33.15 36.89 -7.27
N PRO A 30 33.39 35.72 -7.91
CA PRO A 30 33.96 35.68 -9.25
C PRO A 30 33.07 36.44 -10.24
N GLY A 31 33.69 37.13 -11.21
CA GLY A 31 32.98 37.85 -12.25
C GLY A 31 32.17 36.91 -13.15
N MET A 32 31.03 37.35 -13.66
CA MET A 32 30.08 36.51 -14.42
C MET A 32 30.70 35.87 -15.67
N ARG A 33 31.62 36.58 -16.35
CA ARG A 33 32.36 36.05 -17.50
C ARG A 33 33.31 34.92 -17.10
N ARG A 34 33.90 35.00 -15.90
CA ARG A 34 34.78 33.95 -15.36
C ARG A 34 33.98 32.70 -15.00
N VAL A 35 32.81 32.86 -14.38
CA VAL A 35 31.90 31.74 -14.08
C VAL A 35 31.44 31.06 -15.37
N SER A 36 31.01 31.84 -16.37
CA SER A 36 30.60 31.33 -17.69
C SER A 36 31.74 30.57 -18.41
N ALA A 37 32.97 31.08 -18.36
CA ALA A 37 34.14 30.38 -18.92
C ALA A 37 34.43 29.07 -18.20
N LEU A 38 34.41 29.06 -16.86
CA LEU A 38 34.62 27.85 -16.07
C LEU A 38 33.54 26.78 -16.32
N ILE A 39 32.29 27.19 -16.52
CA ILE A 39 31.20 26.28 -16.93
C ILE A 39 31.48 25.68 -18.32
N ALA A 40 31.99 26.48 -19.26
CA ALA A 40 32.29 26.02 -20.62
C ALA A 40 33.53 25.13 -20.71
N GLU A 41 34.49 25.29 -19.79
CA GLU A 41 35.72 24.51 -19.71
C GLU A 41 35.55 23.19 -18.95
N GLY A 42 34.52 23.08 -18.09
CA GLY A 42 34.21 21.90 -17.28
C GLY A 42 33.17 20.95 -17.89
N ASP A 43 33.03 19.76 -17.30
CA ASP A 43 31.99 18.79 -17.64
C ASP A 43 30.71 19.11 -16.85
N HIS A 44 29.90 20.01 -17.41
CA HIS A 44 28.68 20.51 -16.78
C HIS A 44 27.45 20.28 -17.69
N PRO A 45 26.26 20.04 -17.11
CA PRO A 45 25.08 19.68 -17.87
C PRO A 45 24.51 20.81 -18.75
N ALA A 46 24.90 22.07 -18.52
CA ALA A 46 24.50 23.19 -19.36
C ALA A 46 25.62 24.22 -19.56
N VAL A 47 25.75 24.70 -20.79
CA VAL A 47 26.57 25.89 -21.10
C VAL A 47 25.76 27.14 -20.81
N VAL A 48 26.29 28.00 -19.94
CA VAL A 48 25.59 29.22 -19.50
C VAL A 48 26.36 30.46 -19.92
N SER A 49 25.71 31.37 -20.64
CA SER A 49 26.32 32.66 -21.02
C SER A 49 26.53 33.57 -19.80
N HIS A 50 27.48 34.49 -19.88
CA HIS A 50 27.74 35.45 -18.79
C HIS A 50 26.52 36.32 -18.42
N GLU A 51 25.64 36.59 -19.39
CA GLU A 51 24.38 37.28 -19.15
C GLU A 51 23.37 36.36 -18.45
N GLY A 52 23.32 35.07 -18.82
CA GLY A 52 22.54 34.05 -18.12
C GLY A 52 22.94 33.94 -16.65
N VAL A 53 24.24 33.81 -16.36
CA VAL A 53 24.77 33.79 -14.98
C VAL A 53 24.34 35.05 -14.21
N ARG A 54 24.43 36.23 -14.85
CA ARG A 54 24.02 37.51 -14.24
C ARG A 54 22.53 37.51 -13.89
N THR A 55 21.67 37.05 -14.80
CA THR A 55 20.21 37.02 -14.59
C THR A 55 19.81 36.05 -13.49
N THR A 56 20.46 34.88 -13.42
CA THR A 56 20.21 33.85 -12.40
C THR A 56 20.66 34.30 -11.00
N LEU A 57 21.89 34.80 -10.85
CA LEU A 57 22.39 35.24 -9.54
C LEU A 57 21.63 36.44 -8.98
N LYS A 58 21.04 37.27 -9.85
CA LYS A 58 20.21 38.41 -9.43
C LYS A 58 18.74 38.06 -9.24
N GLY A 59 18.34 36.81 -9.47
CA GLY A 59 16.94 36.39 -9.40
C GLY A 59 16.02 37.09 -10.40
N LEU A 60 16.55 37.57 -11.53
CA LEU A 60 15.77 38.28 -12.55
C LEU A 60 14.89 37.33 -13.38
N ASN A 61 15.22 36.04 -13.36
CA ASN A 61 14.44 34.97 -13.95
C ASN A 61 14.57 33.69 -13.12
N VAL A 62 13.69 32.72 -13.39
CA VAL A 62 13.78 31.37 -12.85
C VAL A 62 14.38 30.45 -13.93
N PRO A 63 15.68 30.10 -13.84
CA PRO A 63 16.35 29.29 -14.84
C PRO A 63 15.95 27.80 -14.74
N ARG A 64 16.36 26.99 -15.73
CA ARG A 64 16.24 25.52 -15.66
C ARG A 64 17.22 24.93 -14.64
N TRP A 65 16.98 23.70 -14.19
CA TRP A 65 17.79 23.06 -13.15
C TRP A 65 19.24 22.87 -13.60
N GLU A 66 19.47 22.48 -14.85
CA GLU A 66 20.81 22.23 -15.40
C GLU A 66 21.66 23.51 -15.37
N THR A 67 21.03 24.67 -15.55
CA THR A 67 21.65 25.98 -15.42
C THR A 67 22.04 26.28 -13.97
N VAL A 68 21.16 26.01 -13.01
CA VAL A 68 21.44 26.20 -11.58
C VAL A 68 22.54 25.25 -11.12
N GLN A 69 22.45 23.97 -11.47
CA GLN A 69 23.43 22.94 -11.18
C GLN A 69 24.83 23.32 -11.69
N SER A 70 24.94 23.80 -12.94
CA SER A 70 26.21 24.20 -13.54
C SER A 70 26.83 25.40 -12.82
N ILE A 71 26.00 26.39 -12.45
CA ILE A 71 26.45 27.57 -11.69
C ILE A 71 26.89 27.18 -10.27
N VAL A 72 26.10 26.38 -9.57
CA VAL A 72 26.37 25.95 -8.18
C VAL A 72 27.64 25.10 -8.12
N ALA A 73 27.81 24.15 -9.02
CA ALA A 73 28.99 23.29 -9.08
C ALA A 73 30.28 24.10 -9.26
N VAL A 74 30.27 25.07 -10.18
CA VAL A 74 31.44 25.94 -10.43
C VAL A 74 31.72 26.88 -9.25
N LEU A 75 30.69 27.45 -8.62
CA LEU A 75 30.88 28.32 -7.47
C LEU A 75 31.38 27.55 -6.24
N ALA A 76 30.85 26.36 -5.97
CA ALA A 76 31.32 25.49 -4.89
C ALA A 76 32.79 25.08 -5.10
N GLY A 77 33.16 24.70 -6.32
CA GLY A 77 34.56 24.39 -6.66
C GLY A 77 35.52 25.58 -6.58
N ALA A 78 35.00 26.82 -6.59
CA ALA A 78 35.78 28.04 -6.42
C ALA A 78 35.92 28.49 -4.95
N CYS A 79 35.22 27.85 -4.01
CA CYS A 79 35.35 28.13 -2.57
C CYS A 79 36.66 27.57 -2.02
N VAL A 80 37.53 28.45 -1.52
CA VAL A 80 38.86 28.07 -1.00
C VAL A 80 38.86 27.86 0.52
N ASP A 81 38.11 28.67 1.28
CA ASP A 81 38.04 28.57 2.74
C ASP A 81 36.69 29.09 3.30
N PRO A 82 35.84 28.22 3.89
CA PRO A 82 35.97 26.77 3.91
C PRO A 82 35.72 26.16 2.52
N PRO A 83 36.38 25.04 2.16
CA PRO A 83 36.12 24.32 0.92
C PRO A 83 34.70 23.74 0.94
N ARG A 84 33.99 23.88 -0.18
CA ARG A 84 32.63 23.35 -0.36
C ARG A 84 32.63 22.22 -1.37
N ASP A 85 32.01 21.10 -1.04
CA ASP A 85 31.81 20.01 -1.99
C ASP A 85 30.72 20.39 -3.00
N ALA A 86 31.07 20.32 -4.29
CA ALA A 86 30.16 20.65 -5.38
C ALA A 86 28.92 19.74 -5.40
N THR A 87 29.09 18.45 -5.05
CA THR A 87 27.96 17.51 -5.05
C THR A 87 26.98 17.82 -3.93
N ALA A 88 27.49 18.06 -2.72
CA ALA A 88 26.68 18.46 -1.57
C ALA A 88 25.96 19.80 -1.78
N GLU A 89 26.62 20.79 -2.37
CA GLU A 89 25.97 22.08 -2.69
C GLU A 89 24.90 21.90 -3.77
N VAL A 90 25.15 21.16 -4.85
CA VAL A 90 24.11 20.87 -5.85
C VAL A 90 22.90 20.18 -5.21
N ALA A 91 23.11 19.19 -4.33
CA ALA A 91 22.02 18.53 -3.62
C ALA A 91 21.23 19.50 -2.71
N ARG A 92 21.91 20.47 -2.08
CA ARG A 92 21.29 21.52 -1.26
C ARG A 92 20.42 22.49 -2.05
N PHE A 93 20.80 22.81 -3.29
CA PHE A 93 20.09 23.78 -4.13
C PHE A 93 18.90 23.18 -4.89
N LEU A 94 18.86 21.87 -5.10
CA LEU A 94 17.75 21.19 -5.76
C LEU A 94 16.38 21.45 -5.11
N PRO A 95 16.19 21.27 -3.78
CA PRO A 95 14.91 21.55 -3.14
C PRO A 95 14.51 23.04 -3.21
N LEU A 96 15.49 23.97 -3.10
CA LEU A 96 15.23 25.40 -3.24
C LEU A 96 14.75 25.76 -4.65
N TRP A 97 15.39 25.21 -5.69
CA TRP A 97 14.98 25.43 -7.06
C TRP A 97 13.59 24.84 -7.36
N ARG A 98 13.31 23.65 -6.81
CA ARG A 98 11.97 23.04 -6.88
C ARG A 98 10.92 23.90 -6.19
N ALA A 99 11.18 24.40 -4.99
CA ALA A 99 10.27 25.30 -4.29
C ALA A 99 9.92 26.56 -5.10
N VAL A 100 10.87 27.10 -5.88
CA VAL A 100 10.64 28.25 -6.78
C VAL A 100 9.83 27.89 -8.02
N ARG A 101 10.12 26.74 -8.64
CA ARG A 101 9.46 26.32 -9.89
C ARG A 101 8.12 25.63 -9.68
N GLU A 102 7.98 24.93 -8.57
CA GLU A 102 6.92 23.97 -8.28
C GLU A 102 6.07 24.41 -7.08
N GLY A 103 6.53 25.39 -6.29
CA GLY A 103 5.92 25.79 -5.01
C GLY A 103 6.17 24.75 -3.91
N GLU A 104 6.42 25.15 -2.66
CA GLU A 104 6.40 24.18 -1.56
C GLU A 104 4.96 23.70 -1.29
N PRO A 105 4.68 22.42 -0.97
CA PRO A 105 5.38 21.16 -1.23
C PRO A 105 4.78 20.45 -2.47
N GLY A 106 5.52 20.30 -3.57
CA GLY A 106 4.98 19.75 -4.82
C GLY A 106 5.93 18.89 -5.67
N GLY A 107 7.19 18.76 -5.28
CA GLY A 107 8.15 17.91 -5.98
C GLY A 107 7.98 16.44 -5.58
N MET A 108 7.84 15.55 -6.56
CA MET A 108 7.76 14.11 -6.30
C MET A 108 8.97 13.63 -5.47
N LYS A 109 8.70 12.79 -4.47
CA LYS A 109 9.67 12.02 -3.71
C LYS A 109 10.66 11.33 -4.63
N SER A 110 11.90 11.17 -4.19
CA SER A 110 12.83 10.25 -4.84
C SER A 110 12.34 8.80 -4.75
N ALA A 111 12.85 7.91 -5.60
CA ALA A 111 12.54 6.48 -5.57
C ALA A 111 12.79 5.85 -4.18
N ARG A 112 13.84 6.30 -3.48
CA ARG A 112 14.18 5.83 -2.13
C ARG A 112 13.21 6.36 -1.07
N GLU A 113 12.83 7.63 -1.16
CA GLU A 113 11.85 8.24 -0.23
C GLU A 113 10.46 7.63 -0.43
N LEU A 114 10.05 7.38 -1.69
CA LEU A 114 8.80 6.69 -1.99
C LEU A 114 8.81 5.26 -1.43
N ALA A 115 9.96 4.56 -1.42
CA ALA A 115 10.06 3.23 -0.84
C ALA A 115 9.95 3.22 0.69
N LEU A 116 10.34 4.32 1.34
CA LEU A 116 10.38 4.43 2.81
C LEU A 116 9.15 5.14 3.38
N SER A 117 8.40 5.89 2.56
CA SER A 117 7.20 6.58 3.03
C SER A 117 6.02 5.62 3.21
N GLN A 118 5.12 5.96 4.13
CA GLN A 118 3.81 5.33 4.28
C GLN A 118 2.74 6.17 3.55
N GLY A 119 1.76 5.51 2.94
CA GLY A 119 0.76 6.12 2.05
C GLY A 119 1.30 6.93 0.87
N TRP A 120 0.37 7.53 0.12
CA TRP A 120 0.65 8.48 -0.95
C TRP A 120 0.72 9.94 -0.47
N GLY A 121 0.61 10.16 0.85
CA GLY A 121 0.69 11.49 1.46
C GLY A 121 -0.61 12.28 1.43
N THR A 122 -1.77 11.60 1.40
CA THR A 122 -3.11 12.22 1.46
C THR A 122 -3.70 12.24 2.87
N ASP A 123 -2.89 11.95 3.89
CA ASP A 123 -3.33 11.74 5.28
C ASP A 123 -3.91 13.03 5.91
N ASP A 124 -3.58 14.19 5.36
CA ASP A 124 -4.10 15.51 5.72
C ASP A 124 -5.27 15.98 4.82
N GLY A 125 -5.74 15.10 3.92
CA GLY A 125 -6.81 15.39 2.96
C GLY A 125 -6.40 16.27 1.78
N GLN A 126 -5.10 16.55 1.60
CA GLN A 126 -4.58 17.29 0.44
C GLN A 126 -4.10 16.33 -0.66
N TRP A 127 -4.27 16.74 -1.91
CA TRP A 127 -3.74 16.00 -3.05
C TRP A 127 -2.26 16.33 -3.26
N THR A 128 -1.41 15.30 -3.28
CA THR A 128 0.02 15.40 -3.58
C THR A 128 0.32 14.95 -5.01
N ALA A 129 1.51 15.28 -5.53
CA ALA A 129 1.95 14.82 -6.85
C ALA A 129 2.03 13.28 -6.90
N GLU A 130 2.50 12.66 -5.82
CA GLU A 130 2.56 11.20 -5.68
C GLU A 130 1.17 10.59 -5.67
N ALA A 131 0.20 11.21 -4.98
CA ALA A 131 -1.18 10.78 -5.02
C ALA A 131 -1.72 10.74 -6.47
N VAL A 132 -1.51 11.81 -7.25
CA VAL A 132 -1.90 11.81 -8.66
C VAL A 132 -1.23 10.66 -9.44
N VAL A 133 0.07 10.42 -9.22
CA VAL A 133 0.77 9.28 -9.83
C VAL A 133 0.14 7.94 -9.43
N GLY A 134 -0.20 7.75 -8.16
CA GLY A 134 -0.82 6.54 -7.64
C GLY A 134 -2.15 6.21 -8.33
N VAL A 135 -2.95 7.23 -8.69
CA VAL A 135 -4.16 7.03 -9.52
C VAL A 135 -3.78 6.68 -10.96
N MET A 136 -2.91 7.49 -11.56
CA MET A 136 -2.65 7.44 -13.00
C MET A 136 -1.90 6.17 -13.42
N ILE A 137 -1.05 5.61 -12.57
CA ILE A 137 -0.28 4.39 -12.88
C ILE A 137 -1.00 3.10 -12.45
N ASN A 138 -2.19 3.17 -11.85
CA ASN A 138 -2.93 1.98 -11.45
C ASN A 138 -3.50 1.25 -12.70
N PRO A 139 -3.09 0.00 -12.98
CA PRO A 139 -3.60 -0.74 -14.14
C PRO A 139 -5.11 -0.96 -14.12
N PHE A 140 -5.75 -0.97 -12.94
CA PHE A 140 -7.20 -1.05 -12.79
C PHE A 140 -7.94 0.05 -13.57
N ASN A 141 -7.30 1.21 -13.78
CA ASN A 141 -7.90 2.31 -14.52
C ASN A 141 -7.79 2.14 -16.05
N ALA A 142 -6.97 1.21 -16.54
CA ALA A 142 -6.58 1.14 -17.95
C ALA A 142 -6.95 -0.17 -18.67
N ILE A 143 -7.07 -1.28 -17.93
CA ILE A 143 -7.34 -2.60 -18.50
C ILE A 143 -8.46 -3.31 -17.72
N GLU A 144 -9.24 -4.13 -18.41
CA GLU A 144 -10.09 -5.12 -17.75
C GLU A 144 -9.21 -6.26 -17.22
N ILE A 145 -8.99 -6.26 -15.91
CA ILE A 145 -8.25 -7.34 -15.24
C ILE A 145 -9.06 -8.64 -15.32
N ALA A 146 -8.36 -9.75 -15.59
CA ALA A 146 -8.98 -11.07 -15.72
C ALA A 146 -9.97 -11.37 -14.56
N PRO A 147 -11.15 -11.93 -14.83
CA PRO A 147 -12.19 -12.15 -13.80
C PRO A 147 -11.77 -13.04 -12.62
N SER A 148 -10.71 -13.84 -12.77
CA SER A 148 -10.13 -14.65 -11.69
C SER A 148 -9.30 -13.82 -10.69
N LEU A 149 -8.98 -12.57 -11.01
CA LEU A 149 -8.09 -11.70 -10.25
C LEU A 149 -8.77 -10.41 -9.75
N ALA A 150 -9.84 -9.98 -10.42
CA ALA A 150 -10.59 -8.79 -10.03
C ALA A 150 -12.08 -8.93 -10.36
N VAL A 151 -12.92 -8.20 -9.61
CA VAL A 151 -14.32 -8.02 -9.93
C VAL A 151 -14.44 -7.22 -11.25
N PRO A 152 -15.46 -7.47 -12.10
CA PRO A 152 -15.70 -6.66 -13.28
C PRO A 152 -15.74 -5.17 -12.95
N HIS A 153 -15.00 -4.38 -13.71
CA HIS A 153 -14.89 -2.94 -13.56
C HIS A 153 -14.71 -2.29 -14.93
N GLU A 154 -15.06 -1.02 -15.02
CA GLU A 154 -14.92 -0.23 -16.24
C GLU A 154 -13.61 0.56 -16.21
N PRO A 155 -12.70 0.38 -17.17
CA PRO A 155 -11.51 1.21 -17.30
C PRO A 155 -11.88 2.68 -17.53
N VAL A 156 -11.16 3.58 -16.88
CA VAL A 156 -11.41 5.03 -16.91
C VAL A 156 -10.53 5.73 -17.96
N ILE A 157 -9.41 5.12 -18.34
CA ILE A 157 -8.50 5.58 -19.38
C ILE A 157 -8.15 4.43 -20.33
N SER A 158 -7.69 4.76 -21.53
CA SER A 158 -7.26 3.72 -22.48
C SER A 158 -5.89 3.13 -22.12
N GLU A 159 -5.63 1.90 -22.58
CA GLU A 159 -4.33 1.25 -22.41
C GLU A 159 -3.19 2.08 -23.01
N ASP A 160 -3.40 2.67 -24.21
CA ASP A 160 -2.40 3.52 -24.87
C ASP A 160 -2.10 4.81 -24.08
N GLU A 161 -3.10 5.45 -23.50
CA GLU A 161 -2.90 6.64 -22.65
C GLU A 161 -2.15 6.29 -21.37
N TRP A 162 -2.46 5.14 -20.76
CA TRP A 162 -1.74 4.66 -19.59
C TRP A 162 -0.26 4.38 -19.91
N VAL A 163 0.04 3.78 -21.07
CA VAL A 163 1.41 3.57 -21.52
C VAL A 163 2.14 4.91 -21.71
N GLN A 164 1.50 5.90 -22.33
CA GLN A 164 2.09 7.23 -22.51
C GLN A 164 2.39 7.93 -21.18
N VAL A 165 1.50 7.80 -20.20
CA VAL A 165 1.71 8.28 -18.83
C VAL A 165 2.92 7.59 -18.21
N GLY A 166 3.04 6.26 -18.34
CA GLY A 166 4.18 5.50 -17.86
C GLY A 166 5.51 5.93 -18.49
N VAL A 167 5.53 6.15 -19.80
CA VAL A 167 6.71 6.65 -20.52
C VAL A 167 7.13 8.02 -19.99
N ARG A 168 6.19 8.96 -19.88
CA ARG A 168 6.48 10.31 -19.37
C ARG A 168 6.99 10.28 -17.93
N LEU A 169 6.39 9.44 -17.08
CA LEU A 169 6.84 9.27 -15.70
C LEU A 169 8.29 8.78 -15.62
N ILE A 170 8.67 7.83 -16.47
CA ILE A 170 10.04 7.31 -16.56
C ILE A 170 11.01 8.38 -17.06
N GLU A 171 10.63 9.16 -18.08
CA GLU A 171 11.46 10.24 -18.62
C GLU A 171 11.72 11.35 -17.60
N GLU A 172 10.71 11.71 -16.81
CA GLU A 172 10.76 12.84 -15.88
C GLU A 172 11.33 12.45 -14.50
N ASN A 173 11.06 11.23 -14.02
CA ASN A 173 11.35 10.81 -12.63
C ASN A 173 12.25 9.58 -12.54
N GLY A 174 12.58 8.96 -13.68
CA GLY A 174 13.43 7.79 -13.78
C GLY A 174 12.68 6.46 -13.64
N ALA A 175 13.24 5.42 -14.26
CA ALA A 175 12.65 4.08 -14.29
C ALA A 175 12.47 3.47 -12.90
N GLU A 176 13.40 3.72 -11.97
CA GLU A 176 13.30 3.18 -10.61
C GLU A 176 12.09 3.74 -9.86
N PHE A 177 11.81 5.05 -9.98
CA PHE A 177 10.64 5.67 -9.36
C PHE A 177 9.36 5.07 -9.92
N ALA A 178 9.23 5.01 -11.25
CA ALA A 178 8.05 4.47 -11.91
C ALA A 178 7.77 3.01 -11.50
N LEU A 179 8.78 2.15 -11.48
CA LEU A 179 8.64 0.76 -11.07
C LEU A 179 8.28 0.62 -9.59
N ARG A 180 8.84 1.45 -8.71
CA ARG A 180 8.49 1.44 -7.28
C ARG A 180 7.07 1.95 -7.03
N ALA A 181 6.64 2.99 -7.75
CA ALA A 181 5.28 3.50 -7.70
C ALA A 181 4.27 2.43 -8.16
N LEU A 182 4.53 1.77 -9.29
CA LEU A 182 3.70 0.66 -9.76
C LEU A 182 3.65 -0.49 -8.75
N LEU A 183 4.80 -0.92 -8.23
CA LEU A 183 4.87 -1.97 -7.22
C LEU A 183 4.10 -1.60 -5.95
N ARG A 184 4.08 -0.33 -5.56
CA ARG A 184 3.33 0.15 -4.41
C ARG A 184 1.82 0.00 -4.63
N THR A 185 1.33 0.44 -5.79
CA THR A 185 -0.07 0.27 -6.20
C THR A 185 -0.47 -1.21 -6.27
N LEU A 186 0.36 -2.06 -6.88
CA LEU A 186 0.10 -3.51 -6.98
C LEU A 186 0.14 -4.24 -5.63
N LYS A 187 0.81 -3.65 -4.63
CA LYS A 187 0.80 -4.10 -3.24
C LYS A 187 -0.43 -3.61 -2.46
N GLY A 188 -1.43 -3.05 -3.13
CA GLY A 188 -2.66 -2.64 -2.46
C GLY A 188 -2.56 -1.32 -1.68
N ASP A 189 -1.41 -0.64 -1.74
CA ASP A 189 -1.28 0.74 -1.29
C ASP A 189 -1.62 1.64 -2.47
N TYR A 190 -2.91 1.74 -2.77
CA TYR A 190 -3.49 2.65 -3.76
C TYR A 190 -4.37 3.68 -3.04
N LEU A 191 -4.63 4.80 -3.69
CA LEU A 191 -5.45 5.85 -3.09
C LEU A 191 -6.90 5.40 -2.88
N GLY A 192 -7.40 5.61 -1.66
CA GLY A 192 -8.71 5.13 -1.22
C GLY A 192 -8.70 3.72 -0.65
N ALA A 193 -7.53 3.07 -0.54
CA ALA A 193 -7.39 1.89 0.30
C ALA A 193 -7.54 2.25 1.80
N GLU A 194 -8.11 1.35 2.60
CA GLU A 194 -8.15 1.53 4.06
C GLU A 194 -6.71 1.58 4.64
N GLU A 195 -6.50 2.47 5.62
CA GLU A 195 -5.18 2.78 6.17
C GLU A 195 -4.50 1.54 6.77
N GLY A 196 -3.28 1.23 6.31
CA GLY A 196 -2.42 0.21 6.92
C GLY A 196 -2.19 -1.11 6.17
N SER A 197 -2.46 -1.23 4.87
CA SER A 197 -2.26 -2.50 4.16
C SER A 197 -1.03 -2.55 3.23
N PRO A 198 -0.02 -3.40 3.50
CA PRO A 198 1.11 -3.63 2.59
C PRO A 198 0.82 -4.63 1.46
N PHE A 199 -0.38 -5.26 1.43
CA PHE A 199 -0.85 -6.19 0.36
C PHE A 199 -2.38 -6.17 0.10
N GLY A 200 -3.13 -5.16 0.58
CA GLY A 200 -4.48 -4.78 0.15
C GLY A 200 -5.65 -5.77 0.28
N TYR A 201 -5.45 -7.06 0.53
CA TYR A 201 -6.55 -8.02 0.63
C TYR A 201 -6.98 -8.21 2.08
N HIS A 202 -7.80 -7.31 2.58
CA HIS A 202 -8.93 -7.75 3.41
C HIS A 202 -10.12 -7.66 2.47
N TYR A 203 -10.38 -8.73 1.72
CA TYR A 203 -11.73 -8.92 1.19
C TYR A 203 -12.60 -9.16 2.44
N PRO A 204 -13.45 -8.22 2.87
CA PRO A 204 -14.39 -8.47 3.96
C PRO A 204 -15.24 -9.72 3.66
N ASP A 205 -15.49 -9.98 2.37
CA ASP A 205 -16.16 -11.19 1.91
C ASP A 205 -15.25 -12.41 1.76
N GLN A 206 -13.91 -12.32 1.83
CA GLN A 206 -13.06 -13.52 1.72
C GLN A 206 -13.00 -14.26 3.03
N GLU A 207 -12.88 -13.57 4.17
CA GLU A 207 -13.02 -14.26 5.46
C GLU A 207 -14.42 -14.85 5.55
N ALA A 208 -15.47 -14.13 5.13
CA ALA A 208 -16.82 -14.66 5.07
C ALA A 208 -16.98 -15.83 4.07
N VAL A 209 -16.39 -15.77 2.87
CA VAL A 209 -16.40 -16.84 1.86
C VAL A 209 -15.55 -18.01 2.31
N GLU A 210 -14.42 -17.78 2.96
CA GLU A 210 -13.57 -18.82 3.53
C GLU A 210 -14.25 -19.50 4.71
N MET A 211 -14.87 -18.73 5.60
CA MET A 211 -15.72 -19.22 6.69
C MET A 211 -16.91 -20.00 6.13
N HIS A 212 -17.59 -19.49 5.11
CA HIS A 212 -18.71 -20.17 4.47
C HIS A 212 -18.27 -21.45 3.74
N THR A 213 -17.13 -21.43 3.06
CA THR A 213 -16.56 -22.60 2.37
C THR A 213 -16.07 -23.63 3.39
N ALA A 214 -15.42 -23.18 4.47
CA ALA A 214 -15.00 -24.02 5.59
C ALA A 214 -16.20 -24.63 6.29
N PHE A 215 -17.25 -23.85 6.54
CA PHE A 215 -18.50 -24.30 7.13
C PHE A 215 -19.14 -25.38 6.27
N ARG A 216 -19.36 -25.12 4.98
CA ARG A 216 -19.91 -26.10 4.03
C ARG A 216 -19.07 -27.39 3.97
N TYR A 217 -17.75 -27.25 3.85
CA TYR A 217 -16.84 -28.41 3.86
C TYR A 217 -16.92 -29.20 5.18
N GLY A 218 -17.01 -28.48 6.30
CA GLY A 218 -17.17 -29.08 7.62
C GLY A 218 -18.51 -29.80 7.77
N CYS A 219 -19.61 -29.23 7.27
CA CYS A 219 -20.92 -29.89 7.22
C CYS A 219 -20.89 -31.18 6.39
N ASP A 220 -20.28 -31.15 5.20
CA ASP A 220 -20.16 -32.34 4.35
C ASP A 220 -19.38 -33.46 5.05
N ARG A 221 -18.28 -33.12 5.73
CA ARG A 221 -17.49 -34.08 6.51
C ARG A 221 -18.21 -34.56 7.76
N LEU A 222 -18.93 -33.68 8.44
CA LEU A 222 -19.74 -34.00 9.61
C LEU A 222 -20.81 -35.03 9.25
N LEU A 223 -21.51 -34.82 8.13
CA LEU A 223 -22.52 -35.75 7.62
C LEU A 223 -21.94 -37.12 7.27
N GLN A 224 -20.81 -37.15 6.56
CA GLN A 224 -20.08 -38.39 6.26
C GLN A 224 -19.76 -39.16 7.54
N ARG A 225 -19.37 -38.45 8.59
CA ARG A 225 -18.97 -39.05 9.86
C ARG A 225 -20.14 -39.53 10.70
N LEU A 226 -21.22 -38.74 10.79
CA LEU A 226 -22.47 -39.15 11.45
C LEU A 226 -23.11 -40.38 10.79
N ALA A 227 -22.96 -40.53 9.47
CA ALA A 227 -23.47 -41.70 8.75
C ALA A 227 -22.76 -43.01 9.12
N VAL A 228 -21.48 -42.95 9.51
CA VAL A 228 -20.63 -44.12 9.75
C VAL A 228 -20.47 -44.42 11.25
N GLU A 229 -20.45 -43.39 12.09
CA GLU A 229 -20.20 -43.53 13.53
C GLU A 229 -21.49 -43.37 14.37
N PRO A 230 -22.09 -44.47 14.86
CA PRO A 230 -23.24 -44.38 15.74
C PRO A 230 -22.86 -43.71 17.07
N ASN A 231 -23.80 -42.95 17.64
CA ASN A 231 -23.64 -42.22 18.90
C ASN A 231 -22.51 -41.17 18.93
N LEU A 232 -21.93 -40.80 17.78
CA LEU A 232 -20.88 -39.78 17.70
C LEU A 232 -21.36 -38.44 18.29
N LEU A 233 -22.58 -38.01 17.97
CA LEU A 233 -23.15 -36.77 18.47
C LEU A 233 -23.19 -36.72 20.01
N GLN A 234 -23.75 -37.75 20.64
CA GLN A 234 -23.87 -37.82 22.11
C GLN A 234 -22.49 -37.83 22.79
N ARG A 235 -21.52 -38.54 22.21
CA ARG A 235 -20.14 -38.55 22.71
C ARG A 235 -19.50 -37.17 22.56
N SER A 236 -19.70 -36.49 21.44
CA SER A 236 -19.14 -35.16 21.17
C SER A 236 -19.72 -34.09 22.07
N ILE A 237 -21.04 -34.11 22.34
CA ILE A 237 -21.69 -33.26 23.34
C ILE A 237 -21.03 -33.48 24.72
N SER A 238 -20.89 -34.74 25.13
CA SER A 238 -20.25 -35.09 26.41
C SER A 238 -18.79 -34.59 26.48
N ALA A 239 -18.04 -34.70 25.37
CA ALA A 239 -16.67 -34.19 25.27
C ALA A 239 -16.60 -32.67 25.32
N MET A 240 -17.61 -31.96 24.79
CA MET A 240 -17.68 -30.50 24.86
C MET A 240 -17.94 -30.02 26.29
N HIS A 241 -18.85 -30.66 27.02
CA HIS A 241 -19.08 -30.35 28.43
C HIS A 241 -17.83 -30.57 29.30
N ALA A 242 -17.06 -31.62 29.00
CA ALA A 242 -15.83 -31.96 29.70
C ALA A 242 -14.62 -31.10 29.29
N ASP A 243 -14.75 -30.25 28.26
CA ASP A 243 -13.65 -29.40 27.82
C ASP A 243 -13.48 -28.21 28.80
N GLU A 244 -12.50 -28.32 29.70
CA GLU A 244 -12.13 -27.25 30.65
C GLU A 244 -11.42 -26.07 29.98
N THR A 245 -10.98 -26.22 28.71
CA THR A 245 -10.24 -25.18 27.97
C THR A 245 -11.15 -24.21 27.21
N MET A 246 -12.46 -24.46 27.19
CA MET A 246 -13.45 -23.62 26.52
C MET A 246 -13.63 -22.28 27.22
N ASP A 247 -13.65 -21.19 26.43
CA ASP A 247 -13.83 -19.84 26.95
C ASP A 247 -15.18 -19.66 27.65
N ARG A 248 -15.26 -18.66 28.54
CA ARG A 248 -16.46 -18.36 29.30
C ARG A 248 -17.63 -17.92 28.41
N GLU A 249 -17.38 -17.15 27.36
CA GLU A 249 -18.43 -16.67 26.44
C GLU A 249 -19.00 -17.84 25.64
N ASP A 250 -18.13 -18.65 25.02
CA ASP A 250 -18.51 -19.88 24.30
C ASP A 250 -19.33 -20.84 25.18
N ARG A 251 -18.95 -20.98 26.46
CA ARG A 251 -19.69 -21.81 27.42
C ARG A 251 -21.09 -21.27 27.69
N ILE A 252 -21.26 -19.95 27.75
CA ILE A 252 -22.57 -19.31 27.95
C ILE A 252 -23.45 -19.52 26.72
N GLU A 253 -22.89 -19.37 25.51
CA GLU A 253 -23.63 -19.60 24.26
C GLU A 253 -24.09 -21.05 24.13
N MET A 254 -23.21 -22.01 24.42
CA MET A 254 -23.56 -23.44 24.45
C MET A 254 -24.74 -23.71 25.39
N LEU A 255 -24.68 -23.22 26.64
CA LEU A 255 -25.75 -23.43 27.62
C LEU A 255 -27.07 -22.74 27.22
N ARG A 256 -27.00 -21.61 26.49
CA ARG A 256 -28.19 -20.95 25.94
C ARG A 256 -28.82 -21.79 24.84
N ALA A 257 -28.03 -22.28 23.89
CA ALA A 257 -28.53 -23.15 22.82
C ALA A 257 -29.16 -24.44 23.40
N GLU A 258 -28.54 -25.04 24.41
CA GLU A 258 -29.05 -26.25 25.07
C GLU A 258 -30.32 -26.03 25.90
N SER A 259 -30.58 -24.78 26.30
CA SER A 259 -31.83 -24.44 27.00
C SER A 259 -33.05 -24.43 26.08
N ASP A 260 -32.85 -24.37 24.75
CA ASP A 260 -33.91 -24.46 23.76
C ASP A 260 -34.25 -25.91 23.43
N MET A 261 -35.36 -26.38 24.01
CA MET A 261 -35.87 -27.75 23.82
C MET A 261 -36.35 -28.05 22.39
N SER A 262 -36.63 -27.04 21.57
CA SER A 262 -37.01 -27.22 20.17
C SER A 262 -35.77 -27.45 19.30
N LEU A 263 -34.76 -26.59 19.46
CA LEU A 263 -33.46 -26.72 18.81
C LEU A 263 -32.78 -28.05 19.16
N MET A 264 -32.78 -28.45 20.44
CA MET A 264 -32.19 -29.73 20.85
C MET A 264 -32.91 -30.96 20.27
N ARG A 265 -34.22 -30.87 20.00
CA ARG A 265 -34.92 -31.97 19.31
C ARG A 265 -34.49 -32.08 17.85
N GLU A 266 -34.37 -30.97 17.15
CA GLU A 266 -33.88 -30.93 15.77
C GLU A 266 -32.48 -31.56 15.68
N ILE A 267 -31.57 -31.12 16.56
CA ILE A 267 -30.18 -31.62 16.66
C ILE A 267 -30.14 -33.13 16.87
N MET A 268 -30.98 -33.68 17.78
CA MET A 268 -30.99 -35.11 18.08
C MET A 268 -31.59 -35.98 16.96
N THR A 269 -32.30 -35.37 16.01
CA THR A 269 -32.85 -36.03 14.81
C THR A 269 -31.97 -35.84 13.57
N ALA A 270 -30.81 -35.21 13.70
CA ALA A 270 -29.91 -34.94 12.60
C ALA A 270 -29.34 -36.24 12.00
N ALA A 271 -29.65 -36.46 10.73
CA ALA A 271 -29.13 -37.54 9.90
C ALA A 271 -28.84 -36.99 8.50
N PRO A 272 -28.06 -37.69 7.66
CA PRO A 272 -27.81 -37.26 6.28
C PRO A 272 -29.10 -36.97 5.50
N GLU A 273 -30.14 -37.77 5.72
CA GLU A 273 -31.44 -37.65 5.05
C GLU A 273 -32.22 -36.40 5.50
N THR A 274 -32.14 -36.04 6.79
CA THR A 274 -32.92 -34.95 7.41
C THR A 274 -32.16 -33.63 7.46
N TRP A 275 -30.88 -33.61 7.05
CA TRP A 275 -30.00 -32.44 7.19
C TRP A 275 -30.55 -31.17 6.54
N HIS A 276 -31.18 -31.30 5.38
CA HIS A 276 -31.75 -30.18 4.62
C HIS A 276 -33.03 -29.59 5.25
N GLU A 277 -33.62 -30.29 6.22
CA GLU A 277 -34.83 -29.87 6.95
C GLU A 277 -34.50 -29.16 8.27
N LEU A 278 -33.23 -29.21 8.71
CA LEU A 278 -32.77 -28.59 9.95
C LEU A 278 -32.63 -27.07 9.80
N SER A 279 -32.90 -26.34 10.89
CA SER A 279 -32.63 -24.90 10.97
C SER A 279 -31.13 -24.57 10.87
N GLU A 280 -30.82 -23.34 10.45
CA GLU A 280 -29.44 -22.82 10.41
C GLU A 280 -28.80 -22.84 11.81
N GLU A 281 -29.59 -22.55 12.85
CA GLU A 281 -29.20 -22.63 14.26
C GLU A 281 -28.82 -24.07 14.65
N ALA A 282 -29.57 -25.07 14.18
CA ALA A 282 -29.24 -26.48 14.41
C ALA A 282 -27.96 -26.90 13.67
N HIS A 283 -27.73 -26.42 12.44
CA HIS A 283 -26.47 -26.67 11.72
C HIS A 283 -25.28 -26.07 12.46
N ASN A 284 -25.38 -24.82 12.92
CA ASN A 284 -24.33 -24.14 13.67
C ASN A 284 -24.01 -24.88 14.98
N GLN A 285 -25.03 -25.32 15.71
CA GLN A 285 -24.85 -26.04 16.96
C GLN A 285 -24.23 -27.43 16.75
N LEU A 286 -24.68 -28.18 15.74
CA LEU A 286 -24.07 -29.47 15.35
C LEU A 286 -22.60 -29.31 14.95
N PHE A 287 -22.30 -28.24 14.21
CA PHE A 287 -20.93 -27.89 13.83
C PHE A 287 -20.06 -27.68 15.08
N GLY A 288 -20.50 -26.86 16.03
CA GLY A 288 -19.78 -26.58 17.27
C GLY A 288 -19.57 -27.79 18.19
N TYR A 289 -20.53 -28.72 18.23
CA TYR A 289 -20.40 -29.95 18.99
C TYR A 289 -19.31 -30.88 18.43
N LEU A 290 -19.28 -31.09 17.11
CA LEU A 290 -18.40 -32.09 16.50
C LEU A 290 -17.02 -31.54 16.12
N ILE A 291 -16.93 -30.26 15.71
CA ILE A 291 -15.70 -29.64 15.22
C ILE A 291 -15.16 -28.69 16.29
N LYS A 292 -13.93 -28.95 16.77
CA LYS A 292 -13.25 -28.07 17.75
C LYS A 292 -12.64 -26.85 17.07
N ALA A 293 -12.08 -27.04 15.88
CA ALA A 293 -11.56 -25.95 15.06
C ALA A 293 -11.52 -26.39 13.59
N ILE A 294 -11.74 -25.44 12.69
CA ILE A 294 -11.45 -25.58 11.27
C ILE A 294 -10.65 -24.36 10.83
N GLY A 295 -9.60 -24.55 10.05
CA GLY A 295 -8.78 -23.44 9.59
C GLY A 295 -8.05 -23.75 8.29
N PRO A 296 -7.67 -22.71 7.53
CA PRO A 296 -6.90 -22.87 6.32
C PRO A 296 -5.47 -23.35 6.64
N VAL A 297 -4.99 -24.33 5.90
CA VAL A 297 -3.61 -24.85 5.96
C VAL A 297 -2.89 -24.70 4.61
N GLY A 298 -3.64 -24.56 3.52
CA GLY A 298 -3.13 -24.48 2.15
C GLY A 298 -3.24 -23.09 1.51
N ARG A 299 -2.69 -22.96 0.29
CA ARG A 299 -2.81 -21.75 -0.53
C ARG A 299 -4.25 -21.59 -1.05
N PHE A 300 -4.64 -20.33 -1.29
CA PHE A 300 -5.89 -19.98 -1.94
C PHE A 300 -5.99 -20.64 -3.34
N GLY A 301 -7.17 -21.14 -3.70
CA GLY A 301 -7.44 -21.80 -5.00
C GLY A 301 -7.25 -23.33 -5.02
N LEU A 302 -6.81 -23.95 -3.93
CA LEU A 302 -6.80 -25.41 -3.80
C LEU A 302 -8.19 -25.98 -3.43
N PRO A 303 -8.47 -27.26 -3.78
CA PRO A 303 -9.67 -27.96 -3.34
C PRO A 303 -9.85 -27.95 -1.81
N PRO A 304 -11.11 -27.92 -1.28
CA PRO A 304 -11.38 -27.78 0.15
C PRO A 304 -10.67 -28.78 1.07
N ASP A 305 -10.47 -30.02 0.62
CA ASP A 305 -9.79 -31.10 1.34
C ASP A 305 -8.28 -30.88 1.52
N GLN A 306 -7.65 -30.12 0.62
CA GLN A 306 -6.25 -29.71 0.73
C GLN A 306 -6.09 -28.32 1.36
N ARG A 307 -7.19 -27.58 1.46
CA ARG A 307 -7.23 -26.21 1.93
C ARG A 307 -7.55 -26.11 3.42
N PHE A 308 -8.51 -26.88 3.91
CA PHE A 308 -8.99 -26.80 5.29
C PHE A 308 -8.63 -28.04 6.10
N ARG A 309 -8.14 -27.82 7.32
CA ARG A 309 -7.90 -28.90 8.28
C ARG A 309 -8.93 -28.84 9.39
N ILE A 310 -9.67 -29.93 9.56
CA ILE A 310 -10.63 -30.10 10.64
C ILE A 310 -9.91 -30.70 11.84
N THR A 311 -10.06 -30.06 12.99
CA THR A 311 -9.71 -30.63 14.30
C THR A 311 -11.01 -31.09 14.94
N TRP A 312 -11.24 -32.40 14.92
CA TRP A 312 -12.43 -32.99 15.52
C TRP A 312 -12.35 -32.97 17.05
N ARG A 313 -13.50 -32.76 17.70
CA ARG A 313 -13.58 -32.84 19.16
C ARG A 313 -13.35 -34.26 19.67
N ILE A 314 -13.92 -35.23 18.97
CA ILE A 314 -13.57 -36.66 19.12
C ILE A 314 -12.70 -37.05 17.95
N PRO A 315 -11.44 -37.50 18.16
CA PRO A 315 -10.58 -37.95 17.07
C PRO A 315 -11.26 -39.03 16.22
N GLU A 316 -10.96 -39.06 14.93
CA GLU A 316 -11.40 -40.15 14.06
C GLU A 316 -10.83 -41.48 14.59
N PRO A 317 -11.60 -42.59 14.52
CA PRO A 317 -11.06 -43.89 14.86
C PRO A 317 -9.85 -44.15 13.97
N SER A 318 -8.71 -44.47 14.57
CA SER A 318 -7.52 -44.87 13.81
C SER A 318 -7.91 -46.06 12.96
N THR A 319 -7.89 -45.92 11.63
CA THR A 319 -7.97 -47.05 10.72
C THR A 319 -6.87 -48.03 11.11
N ALA A 320 -7.27 -49.14 11.73
CA ALA A 320 -6.47 -50.33 11.88
C ALA A 320 -6.45 -51.11 10.56
#